data_AF-M8BUM0-F1
#
_entry.id   AF-M8BUM0-F1
#
_cell.length_a   1.000
_cell.length_b   1.000
_cell.length_c   1.000
_cell.angle_alpha   90.00
_cell.angle_beta   90.00
_cell.angle_gamma   90.00
#
_symmetry.space_group_name_H-M   'P 1'
#
loop_
_entity.id
_entity.type
_entity.pdbx_description
1 polymer ?
#
loop_
_entity_poly.entity_id
_entity_poly.type
_entity_poly.pdbx_seq_one_letter_code
_entity_poly.pdbx_strand_id
1 'polypeptide(L)'
;MTVFSKPLIGSIHVKSYDWADPDDQAALPPNHQLRLAELVVDDVFTAPCNTSVLYPTAGGNMHRFTAIAPCAILDILGPPYSIEEDRDCTYYTDVPYSSQHPTSSSHWCNPRLTDLSPLLLTVTCNEQEGRRLAWLKEVEMPRDLKMHTVRYSGPPISDR
;
A
#
# COMPACT_ATOMS: atom_id res chain seq x y z
N MET A 1 -2.23 -11.52 -5.53
CA MET A 1 -1.12 -12.36 -6.03
C MET A 1 -0.19 -12.66 -4.87
N THR A 2 0.69 -13.65 -4.97
CA THR A 2 1.85 -13.80 -4.08
C THR A 2 3.09 -13.36 -4.85
N VAL A 3 3.88 -12.44 -4.29
CA VAL A 3 5.06 -11.90 -4.97
C VAL A 3 6.26 -11.96 -4.05
N PHE A 4 7.36 -12.51 -4.54
CA PHE A 4 8.66 -12.47 -3.89
C PHE A 4 9.50 -11.39 -4.55
N SER A 5 10.04 -10.46 -3.76
CA SER A 5 10.82 -9.33 -4.26
C SER A 5 12.20 -9.31 -3.62
N LYS A 6 13.24 -9.11 -4.43
CA LYS A 6 14.62 -9.05 -3.94
C LYS A 6 15.42 -7.93 -4.62
N PRO A 7 15.79 -6.87 -3.89
CA PRO A 7 16.82 -5.95 -4.34
C PRO A 7 18.14 -6.69 -4.59
N LEU A 8 18.63 -6.60 -5.83
CA LEU A 8 19.89 -7.19 -6.28
C LEU A 8 21.04 -6.19 -6.17
N ILE A 9 20.78 -4.92 -6.49
CA ILE A 9 21.74 -3.81 -6.41
C ILE A 9 21.04 -2.53 -5.97
N GLY A 10 21.81 -1.63 -5.34
CA GLY A 10 21.36 -0.28 -4.98
C GLY A 10 20.46 -0.23 -3.74
N SER A 11 19.89 0.96 -3.52
CA SER A 11 18.97 1.26 -2.42
C SER A 11 17.63 1.71 -2.95
N ILE A 12 16.57 1.19 -2.35
CA ILE A 12 15.19 1.49 -2.72
C ILE A 12 14.36 1.78 -1.48
N HIS A 13 13.60 2.86 -1.52
CA HIS A 13 12.57 3.12 -0.53
C HIS A 13 11.31 2.35 -0.93
N VAL A 14 10.78 1.56 0.01
CA VAL A 14 9.57 0.77 -0.14
C VAL A 14 8.53 1.31 0.82
N LYS A 15 7.38 1.68 0.29
CA LYS A 15 6.20 2.00 1.07
C LYS A 15 5.07 1.05 0.70
N SER A 16 4.48 0.33 1.64
CA SER A 16 3.45 -0.67 1.36
C SER A 16 2.33 -0.69 2.38
N TYR A 17 1.20 -1.23 1.95
CA TYR A 17 -0.06 -1.24 2.66
C TYR A 17 -0.83 -2.54 2.45
N ASP A 18 -1.62 -2.90 3.45
CA ASP A 18 -2.70 -3.88 3.33
C ASP A 18 -4.04 -3.20 3.61
N TRP A 19 -5.13 -3.75 3.08
CA TRP A 19 -6.46 -3.21 3.35
C TRP A 19 -6.76 -3.37 4.84
N ALA A 20 -7.29 -2.31 5.46
CA ALA A 20 -7.80 -2.43 6.82
C ALA A 20 -9.03 -3.36 6.85
N ASP A 21 -9.33 -3.90 8.03
CA ASP A 21 -10.53 -4.71 8.24
C ASP A 21 -11.78 -3.89 7.85
N PRO A 22 -12.69 -4.41 7.00
CA PRO A 22 -13.92 -3.71 6.65
C PRO A 22 -14.84 -3.41 7.85
N ASP A 23 -14.73 -4.18 8.94
CA ASP A 23 -15.51 -3.98 10.17
C ASP A 23 -14.84 -2.95 11.12
N ASP A 24 -13.70 -2.40 10.73
CA ASP A 24 -13.03 -1.34 11.49
C ASP A 24 -13.87 -0.06 11.49
N GLN A 25 -14.16 0.49 12.68
CA GLN A 25 -14.90 1.74 12.80
C GLN A 25 -14.16 2.93 12.15
N ALA A 26 -12.83 2.83 11.99
CA ALA A 26 -12.03 3.79 11.25
C ALA A 26 -12.27 3.77 9.74
N ALA A 27 -12.86 2.69 9.21
CA ALA A 27 -12.99 2.43 7.77
C ALA A 27 -14.18 3.14 7.12
N LEU A 28 -14.97 3.93 7.85
CA LEU A 28 -16.03 4.78 7.28
C LEU A 28 -15.39 5.83 6.35
N PRO A 29 -15.48 5.66 5.02
CA PRO A 29 -14.72 6.51 4.13
C PRO A 29 -15.46 7.85 3.97
N PRO A 30 -14.73 8.98 3.98
CA PRO A 30 -15.37 10.29 3.77
C PRO A 30 -15.90 10.46 2.34
N ASN A 31 -15.52 9.58 1.39
CA ASN A 31 -16.11 9.45 0.07
C ASN A 31 -15.93 8.01 -0.45
N HIS A 32 -16.86 7.52 -1.28
CA HIS A 32 -16.86 6.18 -1.90
C HIS A 32 -15.61 5.85 -2.74
N GLN A 33 -14.77 6.83 -3.07
CA GLN A 33 -13.53 6.65 -3.84
C GLN A 33 -12.32 6.31 -2.96
N LEU A 34 -12.46 6.33 -1.64
CA LEU A 34 -11.39 6.12 -0.69
C LEU A 34 -11.61 4.80 0.05
N ARG A 35 -10.54 4.03 0.17
CA ARG A 35 -10.54 2.80 0.98
C ARG A 35 -9.43 2.87 2.02
N LEU A 36 -9.76 2.50 3.25
CA LEU A 36 -8.81 2.52 4.36
C LEU A 36 -7.78 1.41 4.20
N ALA A 37 -6.52 1.75 4.44
CA ALA A 37 -5.40 0.82 4.43
C ALA A 37 -4.48 1.06 5.63
N GLU A 38 -3.82 0.00 6.07
CA GLU A 38 -2.82 0.02 7.12
C GLU A 38 -1.42 -0.07 6.49
N LEU A 39 -0.52 0.80 6.94
CA LEU A 39 0.86 0.82 6.48
C LEU A 39 1.62 -0.38 7.06
N VAL A 40 2.23 -1.15 6.17
CA VAL A 40 2.98 -2.38 6.50
C VAL A 40 4.48 -2.11 6.48
N VAL A 41 4.97 -1.38 5.47
CA VAL A 41 6.38 -0.99 5.31
C VAL A 41 6.47 0.47 4.90
N ASP A 42 7.46 1.17 5.43
CA ASP A 42 7.86 2.53 5.03
C ASP A 42 9.34 2.70 5.39
N ASP A 43 10.20 2.07 4.60
CA ASP A 43 11.62 1.92 4.93
C ASP A 43 12.49 1.78 3.67
N VAL A 44 13.81 1.92 3.87
CA VAL A 44 14.83 1.78 2.83
C VAL A 44 15.47 0.40 2.88
N PHE A 45 15.47 -0.29 1.74
CA PHE A 45 16.13 -1.57 1.54
C PHE A 45 17.36 -1.38 0.66
N THR A 46 18.52 -1.81 1.16
CA THR A 46 19.80 -1.72 0.46
C THR A 46 20.36 -3.12 0.21
N ALA A 47 20.75 -3.40 -1.04
CA ALA A 47 21.41 -4.66 -1.37
C ALA A 47 22.82 -4.73 -0.74
N PRO A 48 23.25 -5.90 -0.20
CA PRO A 48 22.50 -7.14 -0.12
C PRO A 48 21.49 -7.13 1.04
N CYS A 49 20.25 -7.55 0.76
CA CYS A 49 19.21 -7.75 1.76
C CYS A 49 18.45 -9.07 1.53
N ASN A 50 17.64 -9.43 2.53
CA ASN A 50 16.71 -10.56 2.46
C ASN A 50 15.61 -10.30 1.42
N THR A 51 15.03 -11.38 0.92
CA THR A 51 13.84 -11.35 0.06
C THR A 51 12.62 -10.96 0.88
N SER A 52 11.78 -10.06 0.35
CA SER A 52 10.45 -9.78 0.89
C SER A 52 9.39 -10.62 0.19
N VAL A 53 8.24 -10.82 0.86
CA VAL A 53 7.09 -11.51 0.30
C VAL A 53 5.82 -10.75 0.63
N LEU A 54 4.94 -10.62 -0.36
CA LEU A 54 3.55 -10.21 -0.18
C LEU A 54 2.61 -11.34 -0.60
N TYR A 55 1.42 -11.33 0.00
CA TYR A 55 0.31 -12.25 -0.22
C TYR A 55 -0.92 -11.46 -0.71
N PRO A 56 -1.99 -12.13 -1.18
CA PRO A 56 -3.17 -11.44 -1.70
C PRO A 56 -3.81 -10.40 -0.75
N THR A 57 -3.67 -10.60 0.56
CA THR A 57 -4.29 -9.73 1.59
C THR A 57 -3.36 -9.46 2.78
N ALA A 58 -2.05 -9.69 2.64
CA ALA A 58 -1.10 -9.51 3.73
C ALA A 58 0.32 -9.28 3.22
N GLY A 59 1.17 -8.61 4.01
CA GLY A 59 2.57 -8.36 3.68
C GLY A 59 2.80 -7.13 2.79
N GLY A 60 1.80 -6.24 2.68
CA GLY A 60 1.91 -5.01 1.92
C GLY A 60 1.57 -5.20 0.45
N ASN A 61 0.40 -5.78 0.16
CA ASN A 61 -0.04 -6.11 -1.21
C ASN A 61 -0.08 -4.87 -2.12
N MET A 62 -0.42 -3.70 -1.59
CA MET A 62 -0.30 -2.43 -2.31
C MET A 62 1.03 -1.78 -1.95
N HIS A 63 1.92 -1.56 -2.92
CA HIS A 63 3.25 -1.03 -2.62
C HIS A 63 3.76 -0.07 -3.69
N ARG A 64 4.68 0.80 -3.25
CA ARG A 64 5.41 1.76 -4.07
C ARG A 64 6.90 1.57 -3.85
N PHE A 65 7.60 1.45 -4.96
CA PHE A 65 9.05 1.47 -5.03
C PHE A 65 9.54 2.84 -5.48
N THR A 66 10.49 3.41 -4.73
CA THR A 66 11.14 4.67 -5.07
C THR A 66 12.64 4.48 -5.01
N ALA A 67 13.27 4.40 -6.18
CA ALA A 67 14.72 4.25 -6.30
C ALA A 67 15.42 5.48 -5.69
N ILE A 68 16.35 5.26 -4.76
CA ILE A 68 17.18 6.32 -4.17
C ILE A 68 18.41 6.57 -5.05
N ALA A 69 18.91 5.51 -5.67
CA ALA A 69 19.97 5.48 -6.67
C ALA A 69 19.63 4.41 -7.72
N PRO A 70 20.37 4.26 -8.83
CA PRO A 70 20.17 3.16 -9.77
C PRO A 70 20.14 1.80 -9.03
N CYS A 71 19.03 1.08 -9.16
CA CYS A 71 18.77 -0.16 -8.46
C CYS A 71 18.22 -1.22 -9.42
N ALA A 72 18.31 -2.49 -9.03
CA ALA A 72 17.63 -3.59 -9.72
C ALA A 72 16.93 -4.47 -8.69
N ILE A 73 15.69 -4.85 -9.00
CA ILE A 73 14.86 -5.73 -8.18
C ILE A 73 14.53 -6.95 -9.02
N LEU A 74 14.59 -8.13 -8.42
CA LEU A 74 14.02 -9.36 -8.98
C LEU A 74 12.67 -9.62 -8.33
N ASP A 75 11.63 -9.66 -9.14
CA ASP A 75 10.28 -10.06 -8.70
C ASP A 75 9.89 -11.41 -9.30
N ILE A 76 9.31 -12.28 -8.48
CA ILE A 76 8.69 -13.54 -8.89
C ILE A 76 7.22 -13.47 -8.54
N LEU A 77 6.36 -13.48 -9.56
CA LEU A 77 4.92 -13.30 -9.43
C LEU A 77 4.19 -14.64 -9.57
N GLY A 78 3.34 -14.97 -8.59
CA GLY A 78 2.50 -16.17 -8.60
C GLY A 78 1.05 -15.87 -8.24
N PRO A 79 0.09 -15.94 -9.19
CA PRO A 79 0.28 -15.94 -10.64
C PRO A 79 0.72 -14.55 -11.17
N PRO A 80 1.12 -14.42 -12.44
CA PRO A 80 1.30 -13.13 -13.08
C PRO A 80 -0.04 -12.41 -13.33
N TYR A 81 0.05 -11.12 -13.63
CA TYR A 81 -1.08 -10.31 -14.11
C TYR A 81 -1.69 -10.93 -15.39
N SER A 82 -3.00 -10.81 -15.53
CA SER A 82 -3.76 -11.27 -16.70
C SER A 82 -5.05 -10.47 -16.79
N ILE A 83 -5.24 -9.73 -17.88
CA ILE A 83 -6.49 -9.00 -18.14
C ILE A 83 -7.65 -9.98 -18.38
N GLU A 84 -7.38 -11.10 -19.05
CA GLU A 84 -8.38 -12.12 -19.38
C GLU A 84 -8.95 -12.82 -18.14
N GLU A 85 -8.15 -12.89 -17.08
CA GLU A 85 -8.54 -13.51 -15.81
C GLU A 85 -8.77 -12.46 -14.70
N ASP A 86 -9.08 -11.21 -15.07
CA ASP A 86 -9.44 -10.11 -14.16
C ASP A 86 -8.37 -9.85 -13.07
N ARG A 87 -7.12 -9.89 -13.48
CA ARG A 87 -5.92 -9.57 -12.68
C ARG A 87 -5.10 -8.51 -13.38
N ASP A 88 -5.70 -7.39 -13.71
CA ASP A 88 -4.97 -6.19 -14.12
C ASP A 88 -4.36 -5.48 -12.90
N CYS A 89 -3.51 -4.48 -13.17
CA CYS A 89 -2.82 -3.74 -12.12
C CYS A 89 -3.52 -2.40 -11.88
N THR A 90 -4.10 -2.24 -10.69
CA THR A 90 -4.73 -0.99 -10.25
C THR A 90 -3.71 -0.08 -9.55
N TYR A 91 -3.77 1.22 -9.85
CA TYR A 91 -2.89 2.23 -9.25
C TYR A 91 -3.62 3.02 -8.18
N TYR A 92 -2.89 3.41 -7.15
CA TYR A 92 -3.42 4.17 -6.02
C TYR A 92 -2.53 5.37 -5.68
N THR A 93 -3.15 6.41 -5.12
CA THR A 93 -2.46 7.46 -4.38
C THR A 93 -2.81 7.37 -2.90
N ASP A 94 -1.81 7.51 -2.03
CA ASP A 94 -2.00 7.50 -0.58
C ASP A 94 -2.30 8.92 -0.06
N VAL A 95 -3.37 9.03 0.73
CA VAL A 95 -3.81 10.26 1.39
C VAL A 95 -3.65 10.07 2.91
N PRO A 96 -2.96 10.96 3.62
CA PRO A 96 -2.78 10.83 5.07
C PRO A 96 -4.12 10.75 5.79
N TYR A 97 -4.26 9.81 6.73
CA TYR A 97 -5.51 9.65 7.50
C TYR A 97 -5.94 10.95 8.22
N SER A 98 -4.97 11.66 8.82
CA SER A 98 -5.19 12.94 9.52
C SER A 98 -5.62 14.10 8.62
N SER A 99 -5.38 14.03 7.31
CA SER A 99 -5.81 15.10 6.38
C SER A 99 -7.32 15.16 6.22
N GLN A 100 -8.05 14.13 6.67
CA GLN A 100 -9.50 14.03 6.59
C GLN A 100 -10.20 14.01 7.95
N HIS A 101 -9.42 13.81 9.02
CA HIS A 101 -9.82 14.07 10.40
C HIS A 101 -8.90 15.16 10.96
N PRO A 102 -9.23 16.45 10.81
CA PRO A 102 -8.56 17.47 11.59
C PRO A 102 -8.79 17.09 13.06
N THR A 103 -7.71 16.74 13.76
CA THR A 103 -7.73 16.66 15.21
C THR A 103 -8.31 17.97 15.70
N SER A 104 -9.48 17.90 16.30
CA SER A 104 -10.24 19.05 16.75
C SER A 104 -9.53 19.70 17.93
N SER A 105 -8.56 20.57 17.64
CA SER A 105 -8.35 21.76 18.46
C SER A 105 -9.25 22.90 17.98
N SER A 106 -10.54 22.61 17.77
CA SER A 106 -11.66 23.56 17.79
C SER A 106 -12.91 22.90 17.20
N HIS A 107 -13.87 22.58 18.08
CA HIS A 107 -15.31 22.50 17.83
C HIS A 107 -15.77 22.31 16.38
N TRP A 108 -15.87 21.08 15.89
CA TRP A 108 -16.88 20.68 14.90
C TRP A 108 -17.23 19.21 15.12
N CYS A 109 -18.38 18.98 15.75
CA CYS A 109 -19.03 17.67 15.76
C CYS A 109 -19.70 17.47 14.40
N ASN A 110 -19.39 16.35 13.75
CA ASN A 110 -20.10 15.89 12.56
C ASN A 110 -21.56 15.56 12.97
N PRO A 111 -22.61 16.10 12.32
CA PRO A 111 -23.99 15.96 12.80
C PRO A 111 -24.60 14.55 12.59
N ARG A 112 -23.81 13.57 12.16
CA ARG A 112 -24.21 12.16 12.03
C ARG A 112 -23.54 11.21 13.03
N LEU A 113 -22.64 11.72 13.88
CA LEU A 113 -21.95 10.94 14.93
C LEU A 113 -22.51 11.20 16.34
N THR A 114 -23.61 11.95 16.46
CA THR A 114 -24.21 12.34 17.74
C THR A 114 -24.86 11.19 18.52
N ASP A 115 -24.89 9.97 17.96
CA ASP A 115 -25.52 8.80 18.60
C ASP A 115 -24.52 7.80 19.19
N LEU A 116 -23.21 8.04 19.03
CA LEU A 116 -22.20 7.21 19.68
C LEU A 116 -21.74 7.85 20.99
N SER A 117 -21.74 7.05 22.05
CA SER A 117 -21.32 7.45 23.40
C SER A 117 -19.95 8.14 23.37
N PRO A 118 -19.74 9.22 24.16
CA PRO A 118 -18.44 9.90 24.29
C PRO A 118 -17.31 8.94 24.68
N LEU A 119 -17.62 7.86 25.41
CA LEU A 119 -16.66 6.83 25.77
C LEU A 119 -16.20 6.00 24.57
N LEU A 120 -17.09 5.72 23.60
CA LEU A 120 -16.73 4.95 22.41
C LEU A 120 -15.82 5.77 21.47
N LEU A 121 -16.09 7.07 21.34
CA LEU A 121 -15.28 7.99 20.55
C LEU A 121 -13.86 8.19 21.12
N THR A 122 -13.73 8.12 22.45
CA THR A 122 -12.44 8.25 23.16
C THR A 122 -11.66 6.93 23.18
N VAL A 123 -12.35 5.79 23.09
CA VAL A 123 -11.71 4.46 22.99
C VAL A 123 -11.16 4.23 21.58
N THR A 124 -11.86 4.63 20.53
CA THR A 124 -11.40 4.44 19.14
C THR A 124 -10.15 5.27 18.80
N CYS A 125 -9.99 6.47 19.35
CA CYS A 125 -8.78 7.26 19.11
C CYS A 125 -7.54 6.72 19.86
N ASN A 126 -7.71 6.11 21.03
CA ASN A 126 -6.58 5.49 21.77
C ASN A 126 -6.09 4.19 21.12
N GLU A 127 -6.97 3.38 20.52
CA GLU A 127 -6.56 2.16 19.77
C GLU A 127 -5.90 2.50 18.43
N GLN A 128 -6.22 3.66 17.85
CA GLN A 128 -5.63 4.17 16.60
C GLN A 128 -4.22 4.73 16.77
N GLU A 129 -3.79 5.06 17.99
CA GLU A 129 -2.53 5.77 18.26
C GLU A 129 -1.27 4.94 17.93
N GLY A 130 -1.42 3.63 17.73
CA GLY A 130 -0.35 2.73 17.25
C GLY A 130 -0.44 2.32 15.78
N ARG A 131 -1.58 2.53 15.11
CA ARG A 131 -1.82 2.05 13.73
C ARG A 131 -1.52 3.16 12.73
N ARG A 132 -0.55 2.92 11.85
CA ARG A 132 -0.18 3.88 10.79
C ARG A 132 -1.16 3.74 9.62
N LEU A 133 -2.29 4.42 9.70
CA LEU A 133 -3.36 4.35 8.70
C LEU A 133 -3.18 5.37 7.55
N ALA A 134 -3.72 5.02 6.37
CA ALA A 134 -3.84 5.90 5.22
C ALA A 134 -5.11 5.58 4.41
N TRP A 135 -5.60 6.56 3.66
CA TRP A 135 -6.63 6.33 2.66
C TRP A 135 -5.97 6.09 1.30
N LEU A 136 -6.36 5.04 0.59
CA LEU A 136 -5.94 4.83 -0.79
C LEU A 136 -7.08 5.22 -1.73
N LYS A 137 -6.74 6.06 -2.71
CA LYS A 137 -7.64 6.46 -3.79
C LYS A 137 -7.17 5.82 -5.09
N GLU A 138 -8.04 5.11 -5.78
CA GLU A 138 -7.76 4.60 -7.11
C GLU A 138 -7.53 5.76 -8.10
N VAL A 139 -6.53 5.58 -8.97
CA VAL A 139 -6.16 6.56 -10.00
C VAL A 139 -5.87 5.85 -11.31
N GLU A 140 -5.98 6.58 -12.42
CA GLU A 140 -5.46 6.11 -13.70
C GLU A 140 -3.93 5.91 -13.62
N MET A 141 -3.40 5.02 -14.46
CA MET A 141 -1.96 4.84 -14.61
C MET A 141 -1.27 6.21 -14.86
N PRO A 142 -0.28 6.58 -14.02
CA PRO A 142 0.39 7.87 -14.16
C PRO A 142 1.02 8.05 -15.55
N ARG A 143 0.83 9.23 -16.16
CA ARG A 143 1.28 9.50 -17.55
C ARG A 143 2.80 9.53 -17.71
N ASP A 144 3.50 9.76 -16.61
CA ASP A 144 4.95 9.78 -16.50
C ASP A 144 5.55 8.40 -16.22
N LEU A 145 4.73 7.40 -15.87
CA LEU A 145 5.17 6.01 -15.72
C LEU A 145 5.48 5.42 -17.11
N LYS A 146 6.74 5.05 -17.31
CA LYS A 146 7.21 4.41 -18.54
C LYS A 146 7.95 3.13 -18.20
N MET A 147 7.52 2.03 -18.82
CA MET A 147 8.19 0.74 -18.73
C MET A 147 8.74 0.34 -20.09
N HIS A 148 9.98 -0.13 -20.10
CA HIS A 148 10.66 -0.59 -21.32
C HIS A 148 11.07 -2.04 -21.15
N THR A 149 10.55 -2.90 -22.02
CA THR A 149 10.95 -4.31 -22.06
C THR A 149 12.30 -4.43 -22.76
N VAL A 150 13.23 -5.11 -22.09
CA VAL A 150 14.55 -5.46 -22.64
C VAL A 150 14.68 -6.98 -22.72
N ARG A 151 15.42 -7.48 -23.71
CA ARG A 151 15.73 -8.91 -23.81
C ARG A 151 16.75 -9.29 -22.75
N TYR A 152 16.47 -10.37 -22.02
CA TYR A 152 17.42 -10.93 -21.07
C TYR A 152 18.69 -11.42 -21.79
N SER A 153 19.85 -10.99 -21.30
CA SER A 153 21.18 -11.29 -21.87
C SER A 153 22.10 -12.01 -20.89
N GLY A 154 21.56 -12.46 -19.75
CA GLY A 154 22.32 -13.25 -18.77
C GLY A 154 22.45 -14.72 -19.16
N PRO A 155 22.95 -15.56 -18.23
CA PRO A 155 23.09 -17.00 -18.45
C PRO A 155 21.77 -17.67 -18.83
N PRO A 156 21.76 -18.68 -19.73
CA PRO A 156 20.54 -19.35 -20.16
C PRO A 156 19.73 -19.91 -18.98
N ILE A 157 18.42 -19.68 -18.99
CA ILE A 157 17.46 -20.28 -18.06
C ILE A 157 16.91 -21.54 -18.75
N SER A 158 16.97 -22.68 -18.06
CA SER A 158 16.51 -23.97 -18.58
C SER A 158 15.22 -24.38 -17.87
N ASP A 159 14.23 -24.83 -18.62
CA ASP A 159 12.94 -25.34 -18.11
C ASP A 159 13.02 -26.80 -17.62
N ARG A 160 14.21 -27.25 -17.20
CA ARG A 160 14.48 -28.67 -16.90
C ARG A 160 14.15 -29.03 -15.45
#